data_AF-A0A2H3BHR7-F1
#
_entry.id   AF-A0A2H3BHR7-F1
#
_cell.length_a   1.000
_cell.length_b   1.000
_cell.length_c   1.000
_cell.angle_alpha   90.00
_cell.angle_beta   90.00
_cell.angle_gamma   90.00
#
_symmetry.space_group_name_H-M   'P 1'
#
loop_
_entity.id
_entity.type
_entity.pdbx_description
1 polymer ?
#
loop_
_entity_poly.entity_id
_entity_poly.type
_entity_poly.pdbx_seq_one_letter_code
_entity_poly.pdbx_strand_id
1 'polypeptide(L)'
;MESDPYALLTVLNMHKHKDHPSIKALAHYFLDKSSTDLAVHATLQGLFSQTESHVGFVLCERLINMPVQVVPPMYRMLMDEMKWAIDDNEPYTFSHLIFVSRTYHLSEDEEAMLSSTQTKPHKTKRTKKAPAPTFARPADGIYSFHPEDEYIRQASIHAVDYAFSTSPTEPRDKESFGLDTRGRMMLVPAEHFPALVGKISEAYAVG
;
A
#
# COMPACT_ATOMS: atom_id res chain seq x y z
N MET A 1 21.30 -5.73 -22.62
CA MET A 1 21.37 -5.67 -21.15
C MET A 1 19.99 -5.27 -20.69
N GLU A 2 19.24 -6.20 -20.10
CA GLU A 2 18.03 -5.85 -19.35
C GLU A 2 18.48 -5.21 -18.04
N SER A 3 17.93 -4.03 -17.73
CA SER A 3 18.12 -3.34 -16.46
C SER A 3 17.04 -3.76 -15.46
N ASP A 4 17.36 -3.76 -14.17
CA ASP A 4 16.39 -4.09 -13.11
C ASP A 4 15.20 -3.11 -13.09
N PRO A 5 13.98 -3.59 -12.79
CA PRO A 5 12.80 -2.73 -12.72
C PRO A 5 12.85 -1.82 -11.48
N TYR A 6 12.55 -0.53 -11.67
CA TYR A 6 12.50 0.46 -10.57
C TYR A 6 11.13 0.60 -9.91
N ALA A 7 10.09 0.06 -10.54
CA ALA A 7 8.73 0.02 -10.02
C ALA A 7 8.02 -1.24 -10.54
N LEU A 8 7.16 -1.81 -9.71
CA LEU A 8 6.37 -3.01 -9.98
C LEU A 8 4.95 -2.78 -9.45
N LEU A 9 3.96 -3.08 -10.29
CA LEU A 9 2.57 -3.18 -9.89
C LEU A 9 2.00 -4.43 -10.56
N THR A 10 1.40 -5.32 -9.77
CA THR A 10 0.81 -6.55 -10.28
C THR A 10 -0.35 -7.00 -9.38
N VAL A 11 -1.25 -7.82 -9.93
CA VAL A 11 -2.33 -8.46 -9.18
C VAL A 11 -2.20 -9.98 -9.29
N LEU A 12 -2.20 -10.66 -8.15
CA LEU A 12 -2.14 -12.11 -8.05
C LEU A 12 -3.52 -12.66 -7.69
N ASN A 13 -4.02 -13.61 -8.47
CA ASN A 13 -5.25 -14.31 -8.12
C ASN A 13 -5.00 -15.31 -6.97
N MET A 14 -5.44 -14.95 -5.77
CA MET A 14 -5.28 -15.77 -4.57
C MET A 14 -6.10 -17.07 -4.63
N HIS A 15 -7.19 -17.09 -5.39
CA HIS A 15 -8.05 -18.26 -5.56
C HIS A 15 -7.46 -19.27 -6.55
N LYS A 16 -7.04 -18.83 -7.74
CA LYS A 16 -6.44 -19.69 -8.79
C LYS A 16 -5.22 -20.44 -8.25
N HIS A 17 -4.44 -19.78 -7.41
CA HIS A 17 -3.20 -20.32 -6.85
C HIS A 17 -3.34 -20.76 -5.39
N LYS A 18 -4.57 -20.95 -4.87
CA LYS A 18 -4.85 -21.28 -3.46
C LYS A 18 -4.09 -22.49 -2.93
N ASP A 19 -3.76 -23.43 -3.80
CA ASP A 19 -3.05 -24.67 -3.42
C ASP A 19 -1.53 -24.51 -3.37
N HIS A 20 -1.00 -23.41 -3.93
CA HIS A 20 0.43 -23.10 -3.91
C HIS A 20 0.87 -22.68 -2.48
N PRO A 21 1.98 -23.23 -1.95
CA PRO A 21 2.42 -22.96 -0.58
C PRO A 21 2.58 -21.47 -0.25
N SER A 22 3.12 -20.67 -1.18
CA SER A 22 3.29 -19.23 -0.97
C SER A 22 1.97 -18.48 -0.81
N ILE A 23 0.93 -18.89 -1.54
CA ILE A 23 -0.39 -18.24 -1.47
C ILE A 23 -1.10 -18.62 -0.17
N LYS A 24 -0.96 -19.88 0.27
CA LYS A 24 -1.42 -20.31 1.60
C LYS A 24 -0.73 -19.52 2.71
N ALA A 25 0.58 -19.31 2.61
CA ALA A 25 1.34 -18.53 3.57
C ALA A 25 0.89 -17.06 3.59
N LEU A 26 0.64 -16.45 2.42
CA LEU A 26 0.10 -15.09 2.32
C LEU A 26 -1.30 -14.98 2.92
N ALA A 27 -2.21 -15.90 2.60
CA ALA A 27 -3.56 -15.91 3.17
C ALA A 27 -3.53 -16.06 4.70
N HIS A 28 -2.69 -16.95 5.22
CA HIS A 28 -2.49 -17.12 6.66
C HIS A 28 -1.90 -15.85 7.30
N TYR A 29 -0.93 -15.23 6.64
CA TYR A 29 -0.33 -13.97 7.11
C TYR A 29 -1.37 -12.84 7.17
N PHE A 30 -2.22 -12.70 6.16
CA PHE A 30 -3.28 -11.69 6.18
C PHE A 30 -4.29 -11.92 7.31
N LEU A 31 -4.67 -13.18 7.58
CA LEU A 31 -5.56 -13.52 8.70
C LEU A 31 -4.91 -13.26 10.07
N ASP A 32 -3.62 -13.59 10.22
CA ASP A 32 -2.84 -13.32 11.43
C ASP A 32 -2.77 -11.81 11.70
N LYS A 33 -2.43 -11.01 10.68
CA LYS A 33 -2.29 -9.56 10.81
C LYS A 33 -3.61 -8.82 10.93
N SER A 34 -4.71 -9.38 10.44
CA SER A 34 -6.04 -8.80 10.66
C SER A 34 -6.63 -9.13 12.01
N SER A 35 -6.06 -10.07 12.80
CA SER A 35 -6.64 -10.50 14.09
C SER A 35 -6.81 -9.37 15.11
N THR A 36 -6.08 -8.27 14.94
CA THR A 36 -6.20 -7.05 15.76
C THR A 36 -7.49 -6.27 15.49
N ASP A 37 -8.14 -6.48 14.34
CA ASP A 37 -9.43 -5.89 13.98
C ASP A 37 -10.42 -7.01 13.61
N LEU A 38 -11.36 -7.27 14.53
CA LEU A 38 -12.35 -8.34 14.38
C LEU A 38 -13.22 -8.20 13.14
N ALA A 39 -13.54 -6.96 12.71
CA ALA A 39 -14.36 -6.74 11.52
C ALA A 39 -13.57 -7.11 10.25
N VAL A 40 -12.32 -6.66 10.14
CA VAL A 40 -11.45 -7.01 9.01
C VAL A 40 -11.18 -8.52 8.98
N HIS A 41 -10.91 -9.12 10.14
CA HIS A 41 -10.64 -10.56 10.23
C HIS A 41 -11.84 -11.40 9.79
N ALA A 42 -13.04 -11.07 10.26
CA ALA A 42 -14.26 -11.77 9.85
C ALA A 42 -14.50 -11.67 8.33
N THR A 43 -14.32 -10.47 7.76
CA THR A 43 -14.45 -10.26 6.31
C THR A 43 -13.43 -11.09 5.52
N LEU A 44 -12.15 -11.07 5.90
CA LEU A 44 -11.11 -11.84 5.22
C LEU A 44 -11.31 -13.35 5.36
N GLN A 45 -11.71 -13.83 6.53
CA GLN A 45 -12.03 -15.23 6.75
C GLN A 45 -13.17 -15.69 5.83
N GLY A 46 -14.22 -14.87 5.70
CA GLY A 46 -15.31 -15.09 4.76
C GLY A 46 -14.81 -15.20 3.32
N LEU A 47 -14.03 -14.22 2.86
CA LEU A 47 -13.50 -14.17 1.49
C LEU A 47 -12.56 -15.34 1.15
N PHE A 48 -11.72 -15.80 2.09
CA PHE A 48 -10.83 -16.94 1.84
C PHE A 48 -11.52 -18.31 1.99
N SER A 49 -12.67 -18.37 2.66
CA SER A 49 -13.45 -19.62 2.77
C SER A 49 -14.32 -19.91 1.54
N GLN A 50 -14.65 -18.88 0.77
CA GLN A 50 -15.53 -18.97 -0.39
C GLN A 50 -14.81 -19.53 -1.63
N THR A 51 -15.56 -20.30 -2.43
CA THR A 51 -15.06 -20.91 -3.67
C THR A 51 -15.19 -20.00 -4.89
N GLU A 52 -16.04 -18.96 -4.83
CA GLU A 52 -16.37 -18.11 -5.98
C GLU A 52 -15.86 -16.67 -5.84
N SER A 53 -15.54 -16.21 -4.62
CA SER A 53 -14.98 -14.88 -4.43
C SER A 53 -13.50 -14.89 -4.78
N HIS A 54 -13.18 -14.49 -6.01
CA HIS A 54 -11.80 -14.29 -6.40
C HIS A 54 -11.28 -13.02 -5.71
N VAL A 55 -10.34 -13.20 -4.79
CA VAL A 55 -9.57 -12.12 -4.17
C VAL A 55 -8.32 -11.89 -5.00
N GLY A 56 -8.12 -10.66 -5.45
CA GLY A 56 -6.88 -10.22 -6.07
C GLY A 56 -5.94 -9.65 -5.01
N PHE A 57 -4.71 -10.13 -4.94
CA PHE A 57 -3.68 -9.53 -4.11
C PHE A 57 -2.84 -8.58 -4.96
N VAL A 58 -2.92 -7.28 -4.68
CA VAL A 58 -2.19 -6.24 -5.41
C VAL A 58 -0.89 -5.95 -4.70
N LEU A 59 0.22 -6.15 -5.41
CA LEU A 59 1.56 -5.81 -4.97
C LEU A 59 2.02 -4.56 -5.72
N CYS A 60 2.26 -3.47 -4.99
CA CYS A 60 2.73 -2.20 -5.53
C CYS A 60 3.99 -1.78 -4.79
N GLU A 61 5.14 -1.81 -5.45
CA GLU A 61 6.41 -1.38 -4.88
C GLU A 61 7.23 -0.59 -5.89
N ARG A 62 7.92 0.45 -5.41
CA ARG A 62 8.80 1.27 -6.22
C ARG A 62 9.93 1.83 -5.37
N LEU A 63 11.05 2.14 -6.01
CA LEU A 63 12.14 2.80 -5.30
C LEU A 63 11.70 4.20 -4.83
N ILE A 64 12.19 4.62 -3.66
CA ILE A 64 11.80 5.89 -3.01
C ILE A 64 12.14 7.11 -3.89
N ASN A 65 13.17 6.99 -4.73
CA ASN A 65 13.58 8.04 -5.66
C ASN A 65 12.74 8.11 -6.94
N MET A 66 11.81 7.17 -7.17
CA MET A 66 10.94 7.22 -8.34
C MET A 66 9.90 8.32 -8.21
N PRO A 67 9.66 9.11 -9.27
CA PRO A 67 8.67 10.18 -9.27
C PRO A 67 7.26 9.61 -9.15
N VAL A 68 6.39 10.24 -8.35
CA VAL A 68 4.98 9.80 -8.16
C VAL A 68 4.18 9.80 -9.47
N GLN A 69 4.64 10.55 -10.48
CA GLN A 69 4.04 10.62 -11.81
C GLN A 69 4.06 9.28 -12.56
N VAL A 70 4.83 8.28 -12.13
CA VAL A 70 4.76 6.92 -12.69
C VAL A 70 3.53 6.14 -12.20
N VAL A 71 2.94 6.55 -11.08
CA VAL A 71 1.83 5.81 -10.45
C VAL A 71 0.57 5.82 -11.31
N PRO A 72 0.08 6.96 -11.86
CA PRO A 72 -1.10 6.95 -12.72
C PRO A 72 -1.03 6.00 -13.94
N PRO A 73 0.03 6.05 -14.79
CA PRO A 73 0.09 5.12 -15.91
C PRO A 73 0.21 3.66 -15.46
N MET A 74 0.90 3.37 -14.36
CA MET A 74 0.97 2.00 -13.81
C MET A 74 -0.42 1.48 -13.44
N TYR A 75 -1.21 2.26 -12.70
CA TYR A 75 -2.57 1.85 -12.31
C TYR A 75 -3.53 1.73 -13.49
N ARG A 76 -3.40 2.62 -14.49
CA ARG A 76 -4.17 2.49 -15.74
C ARG A 76 -3.81 1.22 -16.50
N MET A 77 -2.52 0.92 -16.64
CA MET A 77 -2.05 -0.30 -17.30
C MET A 77 -2.57 -1.54 -16.59
N LEU A 78 -2.48 -1.63 -15.26
CA LEU A 78 -3.00 -2.77 -14.51
C LEU A 78 -4.52 -2.94 -14.73
N MET A 79 -5.28 -1.84 -14.73
CA MET A 79 -6.72 -1.88 -14.99
C MET A 79 -7.05 -2.39 -16.41
N ASP A 80 -6.31 -1.94 -17.42
CA ASP A 80 -6.48 -2.38 -18.81
C ASP A 80 -6.09 -3.85 -18.98
N GLU A 81 -4.97 -4.28 -18.39
CA GLU A 81 -4.50 -5.67 -18.40
C GLU A 81 -5.50 -6.61 -17.73
N MET A 82 -6.06 -6.21 -16.57
CA MET A 82 -7.12 -6.97 -15.91
C MET A 82 -8.36 -7.09 -16.80
N LYS A 83 -8.74 -6.02 -17.50
CA LYS A 83 -9.88 -6.03 -18.42
C LYS A 83 -9.63 -6.96 -19.61
N TRP A 84 -8.46 -6.89 -20.24
CA TRP A 84 -8.11 -7.77 -21.35
C TRP A 84 -8.09 -9.24 -20.92
N ALA A 85 -7.55 -9.54 -19.74
CA ALA A 85 -7.59 -10.89 -19.19
C ALA A 85 -9.03 -11.39 -18.97
N ILE A 86 -9.95 -10.52 -18.51
CA ILE A 86 -11.38 -10.85 -18.40
C ILE A 86 -12.01 -11.09 -19.77
N ASP A 87 -11.71 -10.24 -20.76
CA ASP A 87 -12.21 -10.37 -22.13
C ASP A 87 -11.71 -11.68 -22.80
N ASP A 88 -10.50 -12.12 -22.46
CA ASP A 88 -9.90 -13.41 -22.86
C ASP A 88 -10.36 -14.60 -21.99
N ASN A 89 -11.35 -14.39 -21.12
CA ASN A 89 -11.95 -15.40 -20.24
C ASN A 89 -10.95 -16.01 -19.23
N GLU A 90 -9.93 -15.25 -18.84
CA GLU A 90 -9.05 -15.57 -17.72
C GLU A 90 -9.69 -15.20 -16.37
N PRO A 91 -9.33 -15.88 -15.26
CA PRO A 91 -9.97 -15.66 -13.97
C PRO A 91 -9.43 -14.39 -13.27
N TYR A 92 -9.71 -13.20 -13.81
CA TYR A 92 -9.37 -11.91 -13.21
C TYR A 92 -10.61 -11.11 -12.76
N THR A 93 -11.77 -11.75 -12.73
CA THR A 93 -13.02 -11.20 -12.18
C THR A 93 -12.99 -11.23 -10.65
N PHE A 94 -12.30 -10.25 -10.04
CA PHE A 94 -12.19 -10.15 -8.59
C PHE A 94 -13.42 -9.50 -7.96
N SER A 95 -13.78 -9.95 -6.77
CA SER A 95 -14.76 -9.25 -5.92
C SER A 95 -14.09 -8.17 -5.06
N HIS A 96 -12.88 -8.48 -4.57
CA HIS A 96 -12.10 -7.62 -3.68
C HIS A 96 -10.62 -7.67 -4.08
N LEU A 97 -9.96 -6.55 -3.85
CA LEU A 97 -8.52 -6.36 -4.01
C LEU A 97 -7.91 -6.08 -2.63
N ILE A 98 -6.90 -6.86 -2.27
CA ILE A 98 -6.08 -6.62 -1.08
C ILE A 98 -4.84 -5.86 -1.51
N PHE A 99 -4.67 -4.65 -0.99
CA PHE A 99 -3.44 -3.88 -1.13
C PHE A 99 -2.63 -4.01 0.16
N VAL A 100 -1.33 -4.25 0.01
CA VAL A 100 -0.38 -4.18 1.12
C VAL A 100 0.63 -3.08 0.83
N SER A 101 0.81 -2.19 1.80
CA SER A 101 1.75 -1.08 1.73
C SER A 101 2.59 -1.03 3.00
N ARG A 102 3.75 -0.40 2.89
CA ARG A 102 4.60 -0.11 4.06
C ARG A 102 4.18 1.23 4.64
N THR A 103 4.20 1.31 5.96
CA THR A 103 3.97 2.53 6.73
C THR A 103 5.08 2.70 7.76
N TYR A 104 5.20 3.88 8.33
CA TYR A 104 6.12 4.11 9.43
C TYR A 104 5.42 4.89 10.54
N HIS A 105 5.74 4.54 11.78
CA HIS A 105 5.24 5.24 12.96
C HIS A 105 6.30 6.21 13.47
N LEU A 106 5.87 7.41 13.84
CA LEU A 106 6.69 8.39 14.53
C LEU A 106 6.02 8.79 15.85
N SER A 107 6.76 8.65 16.94
CA SER A 107 6.39 9.26 18.22
C SER A 107 6.50 10.79 18.14
N GLU A 108 5.82 11.50 19.06
CA GLU A 108 5.87 12.97 19.13
C GLU A 108 7.32 13.49 19.28
N ASP A 109 8.16 12.77 20.03
CA ASP A 109 9.57 13.10 20.20
C ASP A 109 10.36 12.93 18.89
N GLU A 110 10.13 11.85 18.14
CA GLU A 110 10.77 11.60 16.85
C GLU A 110 10.33 12.64 15.79
N GLU A 111 9.05 13.03 15.79
CA GLU A 111 8.53 14.10 14.94
C GLU A 111 9.20 15.44 15.25
N ALA A 112 9.35 15.80 16.53
CA ALA A 112 10.03 17.02 16.95
C ALA A 112 11.52 17.03 16.55
N MET A 113 12.19 15.88 16.63
CA MET A 113 13.58 15.73 16.18
C MET A 113 13.73 15.88 14.66
N LEU A 114 12.80 15.32 13.88
CA LEU A 114 12.79 15.46 12.42
C LEU A 114 12.46 16.90 11.96
N SER A 115 11.57 17.58 12.66
CA SER A 115 11.22 18.99 12.38
C SER A 115 12.40 19.93 12.69
N SER A 116 13.09 19.72 13.82
CA SER A 116 14.23 20.55 14.23
C SER A 116 15.46 20.40 13.31
N THR A 117 15.69 19.21 12.74
CA THR A 117 16.80 18.97 11.80
C THR A 117 16.61 19.61 10.42
N GLN A 118 15.37 19.91 9.99
CA GLN A 118 15.10 20.61 8.72
C GLN A 118 15.37 22.13 8.77
N THR A 119 15.63 22.71 9.94
CA THR A 119 15.80 24.17 10.10
C THR A 119 17.24 24.68 9.97
N LYS A 120 18.23 23.84 9.64
CA LYS A 120 19.61 24.32 9.35
C LYS A 120 19.75 24.66 7.85
N PRO A 121 19.82 25.95 7.45
CA PRO A 121 19.83 26.33 6.05
C PRO A 121 21.25 26.21 5.50
N HIS A 122 21.58 25.11 4.83
CA HIS A 122 22.72 25.12 3.92
C HIS A 122 22.27 25.74 2.60
N LYS A 123 22.77 26.95 2.30
CA LYS A 123 22.52 27.69 1.06
C LYS A 123 23.06 26.90 -0.14
N THR A 124 22.22 26.14 -0.84
CA THR A 124 22.46 25.76 -2.24
C THR A 124 21.18 25.87 -3.06
N LYS A 125 21.35 26.38 -4.28
CA LYS A 125 20.35 26.87 -5.22
C LYS A 125 19.25 25.84 -5.56
N ARG A 126 17.99 26.29 -5.39
CA ARG A 126 16.77 25.98 -6.17
C ARG A 126 16.84 24.82 -7.17
N THR A 127 16.19 23.72 -6.81
CA THR A 127 15.21 23.04 -7.68
C THR A 127 13.86 23.11 -6.97
N LYS A 128 12.81 23.52 -7.69
CA LYS A 128 11.43 23.53 -7.18
C LYS A 128 11.07 22.09 -6.82
N LYS A 129 11.14 21.73 -5.54
CA LYS A 129 10.47 20.53 -5.03
C LYS A 129 8.98 20.71 -5.26
N ALA A 130 8.35 19.68 -5.82
CA ALA A 130 6.90 19.54 -5.83
C ALA A 130 6.35 19.83 -4.43
N PRO A 131 5.16 20.44 -4.30
CA PRO A 131 4.58 20.70 -2.99
C PRO A 131 4.47 19.35 -2.27
N ALA A 132 5.19 19.20 -1.16
CA ALA A 132 4.88 18.13 -0.23
C ALA A 132 3.42 18.35 0.17
N PRO A 133 2.53 17.35 0.00
CA PRO A 133 1.16 17.55 0.38
C PRO A 133 1.13 17.82 1.89
N THR A 134 0.56 18.96 2.23
CA THR A 134 0.37 19.46 3.59
C THR A 134 -0.67 18.60 4.29
N PHE A 135 -0.32 17.38 4.66
CA PHE A 135 -1.20 16.53 5.45
C PHE A 135 -0.97 16.83 6.93
N ALA A 136 -2.06 17.06 7.65
CA ALA A 136 -2.05 17.17 9.11
C ALA A 136 -1.50 15.88 9.73
N ARG A 137 -0.88 15.99 10.90
CA ARG A 137 -0.37 14.84 11.67
C ARG A 137 -1.49 13.78 11.84
N PRO A 138 -1.27 12.53 11.40
CA PRO A 138 -2.17 11.42 11.71
C PRO A 138 -2.34 11.26 13.22
N ALA A 139 -3.57 11.04 13.69
CA ALA A 139 -3.86 10.92 15.12
C ALA A 139 -3.11 9.73 15.79
N ASP A 140 -2.82 8.70 15.00
CA ASP A 140 -2.10 7.49 15.38
C ASP A 140 -0.58 7.59 15.17
N GLY A 141 -0.07 8.70 14.63
CA GLY A 141 1.34 8.87 14.27
C GLY A 141 1.82 7.96 13.14
N ILE A 142 0.93 7.32 12.38
CA ILE A 142 1.27 6.38 11.31
C ILE A 142 1.21 7.08 9.95
N TYR A 143 2.35 7.15 9.29
CA TYR A 143 2.54 7.80 8.00
C TYR A 143 2.73 6.78 6.88
N SER A 144 2.28 7.13 5.68
CA SER A 144 2.51 6.34 4.46
C SER A 144 3.88 6.65 3.85
N PHE A 145 4.55 5.63 3.31
CA PHE A 145 5.72 5.84 2.44
C PHE A 145 5.31 6.32 1.05
N HIS A 146 4.20 5.77 0.55
CA HIS A 146 3.70 6.05 -0.77
C HIS A 146 2.48 6.98 -0.67
N PRO A 147 2.52 8.19 -1.27
CA PRO A 147 1.39 9.12 -1.19
C PRO A 147 0.12 8.57 -1.87
N GLU A 148 0.26 7.61 -2.79
CA GLU A 148 -0.86 6.89 -3.40
C GLU A 148 -1.69 6.06 -2.40
N ASP A 149 -1.10 5.61 -1.28
CA ASP A 149 -1.78 4.79 -0.26
C ASP A 149 -2.99 5.49 0.36
N GLU A 150 -2.99 6.82 0.41
CA GLU A 150 -4.11 7.59 0.95
C GLU A 150 -5.36 7.45 0.08
N TYR A 151 -5.19 7.45 -1.25
CA TYR A 151 -6.31 7.24 -2.17
C TYR A 151 -6.82 5.80 -2.10
N ILE A 152 -5.91 4.83 -1.95
CA ILE A 152 -6.26 3.41 -1.78
C ILE A 152 -7.06 3.22 -0.49
N ARG A 153 -6.62 3.83 0.61
CA ARG A 153 -7.31 3.83 1.91
C ARG A 153 -8.70 4.45 1.81
N GLN A 154 -8.86 5.56 1.07
CA GLN A 154 -10.18 6.18 0.88
C GLN A 154 -11.14 5.31 0.04
N ALA A 155 -10.61 4.44 -0.82
CA ALA A 155 -11.41 3.51 -1.63
C ALA A 155 -11.70 2.19 -0.88
N SER A 156 -11.04 1.94 0.24
CA SER A 156 -11.14 0.67 0.97
C SER A 156 -12.33 0.66 1.92
N ILE A 157 -12.95 -0.52 2.07
CA ILE A 157 -13.99 -0.75 3.08
C ILE A 157 -13.39 -1.10 4.44
N HIS A 158 -12.15 -1.60 4.41
CA HIS A 158 -11.36 -1.92 5.58
C HIS A 158 -9.92 -1.49 5.36
N ALA A 159 -9.28 -0.97 6.40
CA ALA A 159 -7.86 -0.69 6.44
C ALA A 159 -7.36 -1.01 7.85
N VAL A 160 -6.29 -1.80 7.93
CA VAL A 160 -5.66 -2.14 9.20
C VAL A 160 -4.17 -1.92 9.10
N ASP A 161 -3.63 -1.18 10.06
CA ASP A 161 -2.20 -1.00 10.27
C ASP A 161 -1.74 -2.03 11.32
N TYR A 162 -0.59 -2.68 11.08
CA TYR A 162 -0.07 -3.73 11.93
C TYR A 162 1.45 -3.68 12.03
N ALA A 163 1.99 -4.09 13.18
CA ALA A 163 3.43 -4.27 13.35
C ALA A 163 3.90 -5.53 12.61
N PHE A 164 5.06 -5.46 11.95
CA PHE A 164 5.72 -6.66 11.44
C PHE A 164 6.16 -7.55 12.60
N SER A 165 6.17 -8.86 12.38
CA SER A 165 6.58 -9.83 13.41
C SER A 165 8.03 -9.67 13.88
N THR A 166 8.85 -8.97 13.10
CA THR A 166 10.25 -8.66 13.40
C THR A 166 10.46 -7.20 13.85
N SER A 167 9.38 -6.44 14.08
CA SER A 167 9.50 -5.05 14.53
C SER A 167 10.07 -5.01 15.94
N PRO A 168 10.91 -4.01 16.28
CA PRO A 168 11.36 -3.82 17.65
C PRO A 168 10.17 -3.61 18.59
N THR A 169 10.24 -4.18 19.79
CA THR A 169 9.23 -3.98 20.83
C THR A 169 9.18 -2.50 21.25
N GLU A 170 7.98 -1.96 21.42
CA GLU A 170 7.80 -0.64 22.00
C GLU A 170 7.95 -0.67 23.54
N PRO A 171 8.48 0.40 24.16
CA PRO A 171 9.05 1.61 23.54
C PRO A 171 10.46 1.35 22.96
N ARG A 172 10.75 1.97 21.82
CA ARG A 172 12.05 1.87 21.16
C ARG A 172 13.14 2.53 22.01
N ASP A 173 14.31 1.91 22.10
CA ASP A 173 15.47 2.52 22.77
C ASP A 173 15.92 3.77 21.99
N LYS A 174 16.46 4.78 22.67
CA LYS A 174 16.97 6.03 22.08
C LYS A 174 18.14 5.79 21.12
N GLU A 175 18.80 4.63 21.24
CA GLU A 175 19.85 4.17 20.32
C GLU A 175 19.29 3.43 19.09
N SER A 176 17.98 3.20 19.01
CA SER A 176 17.33 2.52 17.90
C SER A 176 17.46 3.33 16.62
N PHE A 177 18.28 2.83 15.68
CA PHE A 177 18.45 3.44 14.38
C PHE A 177 17.31 3.08 13.42
N GLY A 178 16.84 4.05 12.63
CA GLY A 178 15.83 3.85 11.58
C GLY A 178 14.38 4.12 12.01
N LEU A 179 13.46 4.07 11.04
CA LEU A 179 12.02 4.27 11.26
C LEU A 179 11.35 3.00 11.80
N ASP A 180 10.36 3.16 12.67
CA ASP A 180 9.48 2.05 13.08
C ASP A 180 8.59 1.67 11.91
N THR A 181 9.01 0.69 11.13
CA THR A 181 8.33 0.30 9.90
C THR A 181 7.22 -0.69 10.23
N ARG A 182 6.02 -0.39 9.74
CA ARG A 182 4.80 -1.16 9.90
C ARG A 182 4.23 -1.55 8.54
N GLY A 183 3.26 -2.45 8.56
CA GLY A 183 2.47 -2.82 7.40
C GLY A 183 1.08 -2.21 7.47
N ARG A 184 0.51 -1.93 6.31
CA ARG A 184 -0.90 -1.58 6.16
C ARG A 184 -1.54 -2.48 5.12
N MET A 185 -2.65 -3.09 5.51
CA MET A 185 -3.49 -3.87 4.61
C MET A 185 -4.80 -3.13 4.38
N MET A 186 -5.18 -2.98 3.12
CA MET A 186 -6.40 -2.30 2.70
C MET A 186 -7.21 -3.22 1.80
N LEU A 187 -8.49 -3.41 2.13
CA LEU A 187 -9.42 -4.22 1.35
C LEU A 187 -10.33 -3.30 0.55
N VAL A 188 -10.19 -3.34 -0.77
CA VAL A 188 -10.91 -2.49 -1.72
C VAL A 188 -11.88 -3.36 -2.52
N PRO A 189 -13.19 -3.07 -2.52
CA PRO A 189 -14.12 -3.71 -3.45
C PRO A 189 -13.66 -3.46 -4.90
N ALA A 190 -13.67 -4.49 -5.74
CA ALA A 190 -13.14 -4.38 -7.10
C ALA A 190 -13.89 -3.33 -7.94
N GLU A 191 -15.18 -3.10 -7.65
CA GLU A 191 -15.98 -2.04 -8.27
C GLU A 191 -15.48 -0.61 -7.97
N HIS A 192 -14.76 -0.41 -6.87
CA HIS A 192 -14.14 0.88 -6.53
C HIS A 192 -12.82 1.11 -7.30
N PHE A 193 -12.23 0.07 -7.88
CA PHE A 193 -10.92 0.16 -8.52
C PHE A 193 -10.86 1.18 -9.67
N PRO A 194 -11.82 1.24 -10.60
CA PRO A 194 -11.81 2.27 -11.66
C PRO A 194 -11.87 3.71 -11.10
N ALA A 195 -12.67 3.94 -10.06
CA ALA A 195 -12.77 5.25 -9.42
C ALA A 195 -11.46 5.63 -8.70
N LEU A 196 -10.80 4.66 -8.06
CA LEU A 196 -9.47 4.83 -7.48
C LEU A 196 -8.43 5.23 -8.53
N VAL A 197 -8.38 4.54 -9.67
CA VAL A 197 -7.47 4.86 -10.79
C VAL A 197 -7.73 6.27 -11.31
N GLY A 198 -9.01 6.68 -11.40
CA GLY A 198 -9.41 8.04 -11.75
C GLY A 198 -8.88 9.09 -10.78
N LYS A 199 -9.10 8.91 -9.48
CA LYS A 199 -8.60 9.82 -8.43
C LYS A 199 -7.08 9.95 -8.44
N ILE A 200 -6.36 8.82 -8.55
CA ILE A 200 -4.88 8.82 -8.64
C ILE A 200 -4.43 9.57 -9.90
N SER A 201 -5.13 9.40 -11.02
CA SER A 201 -4.81 10.09 -12.27
C SER A 201 -5.01 11.60 -12.19
N GLU A 202 -6.07 12.05 -11.52
CA GLU A 202 -6.34 13.48 -11.29
C GLU A 202 -5.32 14.09 -10.32
N ALA A 203 -5.03 13.39 -9.21
CA ALA A 203 -4.14 13.87 -8.16
C ALA A 203 -2.69 14.08 -8.64
N TYR A 204 -2.23 13.23 -9.56
CA TYR A 204 -0.85 13.25 -10.06
C TYR A 204 -0.78 13.58 -11.56
N ALA A 205 -1.82 14.20 -12.10
CA ALA A 205 -1.83 14.66 -13.49
C ALA A 205 -0.61 15.54 -13.77
N VAL A 206 0.11 15.23 -14.84
CA VAL A 206 1.18 16.09 -15.35
C VAL A 206 0.50 17.24 -16.08
N GLY A 207 0.41 18.38 -15.41
CA GLY A 207 0.00 19.65 -16.03
C GLY A 207 1.05 20.22 -16.97
#